data_AF-A0A4W5QV60-F1
#
_entry.id   AF-A0A4W5QV60-F1
#
_cell.length_a   1.000
_cell.length_b   1.000
_cell.length_c   1.000
_cell.angle_alpha   90.00
_cell.angle_beta   90.00
_cell.angle_gamma   90.00
#
_symmetry.space_group_name_H-M   'P 1'
#
loop_
_entity.id
_entity.type
_entity.pdbx_description
1 polymer ?
#
loop_
_entity_poly.entity_id
_entity_poly.type
_entity_poly.pdbx_seq_one_letter_code
_entity_poly.pdbx_strand_id
1 'polypeptide(L)'
;MGSVCFSWDVCLFFVLINTCEVMGNVGLADADECSEGTDDCHIDALCQNTPKSFNCICKPGYKGDGKQCEDMDECENEYNGGCVHECINIPGNYRCTCYDGFMLAHDGHNCLGECAVLLTPF
;
A
#
# COMPACT_ATOMS: atom_id res chain seq x y z
N MET A 1 -7.92 -66.85 -34.49
CA MET A 1 -8.84 -66.94 -33.34
C MET A 1 -8.65 -65.66 -32.53
N GLY A 2 -9.70 -64.86 -32.38
CA GLY A 2 -9.75 -63.68 -31.48
C GLY A 2 -9.38 -62.36 -32.14
N SER A 3 -10.38 -61.54 -32.48
CA SER A 3 -10.24 -60.13 -32.83
C SER A 3 -10.86 -59.27 -31.73
N VAL A 4 -10.25 -58.14 -31.38
CA VAL A 4 -11.02 -56.90 -31.18
C VAL A 4 -10.12 -55.68 -31.39
N CYS A 5 -10.48 -54.87 -32.39
CA CYS A 5 -10.05 -53.48 -32.52
C CYS A 5 -11.06 -52.58 -31.80
N PHE A 6 -10.62 -51.48 -31.19
CA PHE A 6 -11.43 -50.26 -31.08
C PHE A 6 -10.54 -49.01 -31.23
N SER A 7 -10.77 -48.31 -32.36
CA SER A 7 -10.63 -46.87 -32.58
C SER A 7 -9.24 -46.23 -32.76
N TRP A 8 -8.79 -46.25 -34.01
CA TRP A 8 -8.18 -45.17 -34.83
C TRP A 8 -8.23 -43.76 -34.18
N ASP A 9 -7.16 -42.97 -33.99
CA ASP A 9 -6.02 -42.70 -34.89
C ASP A 9 -4.65 -42.68 -34.18
N VAL A 10 -3.77 -43.61 -34.57
CA VAL A 10 -2.34 -43.54 -34.28
C VAL A 10 -1.65 -43.08 -35.56
N CYS A 11 -1.29 -41.79 -35.65
CA CYS A 11 -0.28 -41.35 -36.61
C CYS A 11 1.10 -41.61 -36.00
N LEU A 12 1.66 -42.78 -36.29
CA LEU A 12 3.09 -43.04 -36.21
C LEU A 12 3.81 -42.24 -37.30
N PHE A 13 4.44 -41.10 -36.99
CA PHE A 13 5.56 -40.58 -37.80
C PHE A 13 6.67 -40.00 -36.90
N PHE A 14 7.75 -40.79 -36.80
CA PHE A 14 9.15 -40.44 -36.54
C PHE A 14 9.53 -39.69 -35.25
N VAL A 15 10.17 -40.46 -34.38
CA VAL A 15 11.17 -40.06 -33.38
C VAL A 15 12.09 -38.96 -33.94
N LEU A 16 11.99 -37.73 -33.42
CA LEU A 16 13.14 -36.81 -33.30
C LEU A 16 12.97 -35.61 -32.36
N ILE A 17 11.93 -35.51 -31.51
CA ILE A 17 11.95 -34.56 -30.39
C ILE A 17 11.32 -35.22 -29.17
N ASN A 18 12.17 -35.63 -28.23
CA ASN A 18 11.82 -36.22 -26.94
C ASN A 18 11.27 -35.15 -25.97
N THR A 19 10.32 -34.35 -26.41
CA THR A 19 9.58 -33.44 -25.55
C THR A 19 8.11 -33.68 -25.82
N CYS A 20 7.51 -34.53 -25.00
CA CYS A 20 6.24 -34.12 -24.43
C CYS A 20 6.55 -32.79 -23.76
N GLU A 21 6.36 -31.67 -24.47
CA GLU A 21 6.18 -30.42 -23.77
C GLU A 21 4.99 -30.72 -22.89
N VAL A 22 5.30 -30.94 -21.61
CA VAL A 22 4.37 -30.79 -20.52
C VAL A 22 3.47 -29.66 -21.00
N MET A 23 2.17 -29.90 -21.21
CA MET A 23 1.21 -28.82 -21.04
C MET A 23 1.23 -28.51 -19.54
N GLY A 24 2.41 -28.10 -19.06
CA GLY A 24 2.64 -27.47 -17.81
C GLY A 24 1.75 -26.29 -17.94
N ASN A 25 0.80 -26.23 -17.03
CA ASN A 25 -0.02 -25.07 -16.76
C ASN A 25 0.79 -23.86 -17.19
N VAL A 26 0.43 -23.23 -18.33
CA VAL A 26 1.00 -21.93 -18.66
C VAL A 26 0.64 -21.14 -17.43
N GLY A 27 1.63 -20.88 -16.58
CA GLY A 27 1.41 -20.07 -15.41
C GLY A 27 0.98 -18.75 -16.00
N LEU A 28 -0.33 -18.51 -16.01
CA LEU A 28 -0.89 -17.24 -16.44
C LEU A 28 -0.09 -16.24 -15.64
N ALA A 29 0.74 -15.45 -16.35
CA ALA A 29 1.48 -14.39 -15.72
C ALA A 29 0.44 -13.56 -14.98
N ASP A 30 0.72 -13.31 -13.71
CA ASP A 30 -0.12 -12.49 -12.88
C ASP A 30 -0.32 -11.13 -13.57
N ALA A 31 -1.57 -10.70 -13.73
CA ALA A 31 -1.83 -9.34 -14.18
C ALA A 31 -1.42 -8.40 -13.05
N ASP A 32 -0.66 -7.36 -13.34
CA ASP A 32 -0.29 -6.37 -12.33
C ASP A 32 -1.18 -5.15 -12.52
N GLU A 33 -2.34 -5.17 -11.88
CA GLU A 33 -3.34 -4.10 -12.02
C GLU A 33 -2.81 -2.74 -11.53
N CYS A 34 -1.86 -2.75 -10.60
CA CYS A 34 -1.22 -1.53 -10.08
C CYS A 34 -0.29 -0.89 -11.10
N SER A 35 0.52 -1.69 -11.80
CA SER A 35 1.41 -1.19 -12.86
C SER A 35 0.64 -0.81 -14.13
N GLU A 36 -0.47 -1.49 -14.39
CA GLU A 36 -1.36 -1.20 -15.53
C GLU A 36 -2.31 -0.03 -15.26
N GLY A 37 -2.46 0.40 -14.00
CA GLY A 37 -3.38 1.46 -13.60
C GLY A 37 -4.85 1.08 -13.81
N THR A 38 -5.16 -0.22 -13.76
CA THR A 38 -6.50 -0.78 -13.90
C THR A 38 -7.13 -1.09 -12.54
N ASP A 39 -6.41 -0.85 -11.46
CA ASP A 39 -6.91 -0.93 -10.09
C ASP A 39 -8.04 0.09 -9.83
N ASP A 40 -8.92 -0.26 -8.89
CA ASP A 40 -9.95 0.64 -8.38
C ASP A 40 -9.62 1.10 -6.95
N CYS A 41 -8.35 1.29 -6.59
CA CYS A 41 -7.98 1.81 -5.27
C CYS A 41 -8.40 3.28 -5.12
N HIS A 42 -8.61 3.71 -3.87
CA HIS A 42 -8.81 5.13 -3.57
C HIS A 42 -7.58 5.96 -3.98
N ILE A 43 -7.76 7.24 -4.32
CA ILE A 43 -6.63 8.13 -4.64
C ILE A 43 -5.63 8.26 -3.49
N ASP A 44 -6.11 8.10 -2.26
CA ASP A 44 -5.33 8.10 -1.02
C ASP A 44 -5.03 6.68 -0.50
N ALA A 45 -5.02 5.69 -1.38
CA ALA A 45 -4.54 4.35 -1.12
C ALA A 45 -3.29 4.01 -1.93
N LEU A 46 -2.57 2.99 -1.47
CA LEU A 46 -1.49 2.31 -2.15
C LEU A 46 -2.04 1.02 -2.74
N CYS A 47 -1.79 0.81 -4.03
CA CYS A 47 -2.06 -0.46 -4.69
C CYS A 47 -0.88 -1.42 -4.46
N GLN A 48 -1.18 -2.63 -4.01
CA GLN A 48 -0.21 -3.71 -3.85
C GLN A 48 -0.64 -4.92 -4.68
N ASN A 49 0.13 -5.24 -5.71
CA ASN A 49 -0.14 -6.42 -6.53
C ASN A 49 0.13 -7.72 -5.75
N THR A 50 -0.70 -8.73 -5.97
CA THR A 50 -0.63 -10.05 -5.32
C THR A 50 -0.89 -11.15 -6.34
N PRO A 51 -0.42 -12.39 -6.13
CA PRO A 51 -0.73 -13.44 -7.08
C PRO A 51 -2.25 -13.64 -7.26
N LYS A 52 -2.73 -13.42 -8.48
CA LYS A 52 -4.12 -13.51 -8.96
C LYS A 52 -5.03 -12.32 -8.61
N SER A 53 -4.53 -11.21 -8.04
CA SER A 53 -5.34 -10.04 -7.64
C SER A 53 -4.45 -8.89 -7.17
N PHE A 54 -5.04 -7.77 -6.76
CA PHE A 54 -4.35 -6.72 -6.00
C PHE A 54 -5.07 -6.44 -4.68
N ASN A 55 -4.41 -5.68 -3.80
CA ASN A 55 -4.94 -5.17 -2.56
C ASN A 55 -4.76 -3.65 -2.48
N CYS A 56 -5.71 -2.95 -1.88
CA CYS A 56 -5.64 -1.52 -1.66
C CYS A 56 -5.48 -1.24 -0.17
N ILE A 57 -4.53 -0.40 0.19
CA ILE A 57 -4.25 -0.06 1.58
C ILE A 57 -4.20 1.46 1.68
N CYS A 58 -4.99 2.07 2.57
CA CYS A 58 -4.93 3.52 2.75
C CYS A 58 -3.51 3.98 3.06
N LYS A 59 -3.12 5.13 2.49
CA LYS A 59 -1.82 5.76 2.76
C LYS A 59 -1.69 6.09 4.26
N PRO A 60 -0.46 6.24 4.79
CA PRO A 60 -0.27 6.74 6.15
C PRO A 60 -1.02 8.07 6.36
N GLY A 61 -1.64 8.24 7.53
CA GLY A 61 -2.51 9.38 7.84
C GLY A 61 -3.96 9.23 7.37
N TYR A 62 -4.32 8.10 6.73
CA TYR A 62 -5.68 7.82 6.29
C TYR A 62 -6.19 6.50 6.89
N LYS A 63 -7.51 6.40 7.03
CA LYS A 63 -8.22 5.21 7.52
C LYS A 63 -9.33 4.80 6.55
N GLY A 64 -9.60 3.50 6.48
CA GLY A 64 -10.64 2.95 5.61
C GLY A 64 -10.28 1.56 5.09
N ASP A 65 -10.93 1.14 4.01
CA ASP A 65 -10.79 -0.19 3.40
C ASP A 65 -9.87 -0.20 2.17
N GLY A 66 -9.23 0.93 1.84
CA GLY A 66 -8.37 1.09 0.67
C GLY A 66 -9.13 1.43 -0.62
N LYS A 67 -10.44 1.25 -0.67
CA LYS A 67 -11.35 1.73 -1.73
C LYS A 67 -11.97 3.07 -1.38
N GLN A 68 -12.17 3.29 -0.10
CA GLN A 68 -12.52 4.56 0.52
C GLN A 68 -11.51 4.82 1.62
N CYS A 69 -10.81 5.95 1.52
CA CYS A 69 -9.86 6.39 2.53
C CYS A 69 -10.23 7.79 2.97
N GLU A 70 -10.46 7.93 4.27
CA GLU A 70 -10.74 9.20 4.93
C GLU A 70 -9.51 9.63 5.71
N ASP A 71 -9.29 10.94 5.75
CA ASP A 71 -8.25 11.53 6.57
C ASP A 71 -8.43 11.15 8.05
N MET A 72 -7.34 10.77 8.70
CA MET A 72 -7.35 10.48 10.13
C MET A 72 -7.01 11.75 10.87
N ASP A 73 -8.00 12.36 11.52
CA ASP A 73 -7.73 13.54 12.35
C ASP A 73 -6.96 13.14 13.63
N GLU A 74 -5.65 13.37 13.64
CA GLU A 74 -4.83 13.07 14.82
C GLU A 74 -5.06 14.05 15.98
N CYS A 75 -5.72 15.19 15.74
CA CYS A 75 -6.04 16.18 16.76
C CYS A 75 -7.29 15.80 17.57
N GLU A 76 -8.19 14.98 17.03
CA GLU A 76 -9.40 14.52 17.73
C GLU A 76 -9.14 13.40 18.76
N ASN A 77 -7.89 12.99 18.97
CA ASN A 77 -7.55 12.00 19.99
C ASN A 77 -7.50 12.62 21.41
N GLU A 78 -7.47 11.76 22.44
CA GLU A 78 -7.42 12.18 23.85
C GLU A 78 -6.17 13.03 24.19
N TYR A 79 -5.13 12.98 23.34
CA TYR A 79 -3.83 13.61 23.57
C TYR A 79 -3.57 14.81 22.65
N ASN A 80 -4.58 15.32 21.91
CA ASN A 80 -4.44 16.46 20.99
C ASN A 80 -3.26 16.28 20.00
N GLY A 81 -3.11 15.09 19.42
CA GLY A 81 -1.98 14.76 18.53
C GLY A 81 -0.61 14.80 19.23
N GLY A 82 -0.57 14.82 20.57
CA GLY A 82 0.67 15.05 21.34
C GLY A 82 1.14 16.51 21.33
N CYS A 83 0.33 17.45 20.81
CA CYS A 83 0.65 18.88 20.81
C CYS A 83 0.42 19.50 22.18
N VAL A 84 1.39 20.29 22.67
CA VAL A 84 1.26 21.03 23.94
C VAL A 84 0.24 22.17 23.85
N HIS A 85 0.22 22.87 22.72
CA HIS A 85 -0.72 23.96 22.45
C HIS A 85 -1.75 23.51 21.39
N GLU A 86 -1.79 24.15 20.23
CA GLU A 86 -2.83 23.92 19.22
C GLU A 86 -2.39 22.84 18.23
N CYS A 87 -3.25 21.84 18.00
CA CYS A 87 -3.09 20.85 16.94
C CYS A 87 -3.92 21.29 15.72
N ILE A 88 -3.30 21.24 14.54
CA ILE A 88 -3.97 21.54 13.27
C ILE A 88 -3.93 20.29 12.40
N ASN A 89 -5.12 19.74 12.12
CA ASN A 89 -5.29 18.62 11.20
C ASN A 89 -5.07 19.06 9.74
N ILE A 90 -4.42 18.22 8.94
CA ILE A 90 -4.07 18.45 7.54
C ILE A 90 -4.29 17.13 6.78
N PRO A 91 -4.78 17.12 5.53
CA PRO A 91 -4.90 15.86 4.79
C PRO A 91 -3.60 15.03 4.77
N GLY A 92 -3.65 13.86 5.40
CA GLY A 92 -2.59 12.88 5.54
C GLY A 92 -1.58 13.10 6.68
N ASN A 93 -1.73 14.15 7.50
CA ASN A 93 -0.86 14.42 8.67
C ASN A 93 -1.43 15.52 9.59
N TYR A 94 -0.67 15.94 10.59
CA TYR A 94 -1.02 17.09 11.41
C TYR A 94 0.24 17.89 11.76
N ARG A 95 0.03 19.07 12.35
CA ARG A 95 1.13 19.81 12.96
C ARG A 95 0.70 20.52 14.24
N CYS A 96 1.63 20.62 15.16
CA CYS A 96 1.45 21.45 16.34
C CYS A 96 1.84 22.90 16.02
N THR A 97 1.14 23.84 16.65
CA THR A 97 1.45 25.26 16.61
C THR A 97 1.41 25.84 18.02
N CYS A 98 2.17 26.91 18.23
CA CYS A 98 2.31 27.54 19.53
C CYS A 98 1.59 28.89 19.55
N TYR A 99 0.99 29.23 20.69
CA TYR A 99 0.46 30.56 20.95
C TYR A 99 1.55 31.65 20.86
N ASP A 100 1.11 32.89 20.70
CA ASP A 100 1.99 34.06 20.60
C ASP A 100 3.02 34.12 21.74
N GLY A 101 4.28 34.41 21.39
CA GLY A 101 5.41 34.45 22.34
C GLY A 101 6.09 33.10 22.60
N PHE A 102 5.71 32.04 21.87
CA PHE A 102 6.34 30.72 21.94
C PHE A 102 6.80 30.26 20.55
N MET A 103 7.89 29.50 20.53
CA MET A 103 8.42 28.85 19.33
C MET A 103 8.27 27.33 19.45
N LEU A 104 7.93 26.68 18.33
CA LEU A 104 7.84 25.22 18.27
C LEU A 104 9.23 24.61 18.47
N ALA A 105 9.34 23.67 19.40
CA ALA A 105 10.55 22.92 19.66
C ALA A 105 10.90 22.00 18.49
N HIS A 106 12.14 21.49 18.46
CA HIS A 106 12.59 20.60 17.40
C HIS A 106 11.86 19.26 17.36
N ASP A 107 11.27 18.82 18.48
CA ASP A 107 10.40 17.65 18.52
C ASP A 107 9.06 17.84 17.79
N GLY A 108 8.72 19.08 17.41
CA GLY A 108 7.48 19.39 16.70
C GLY A 108 6.22 19.36 17.55
N HIS A 109 6.34 19.20 18.87
CA HIS A 109 5.22 19.03 19.80
C HIS A 109 5.24 20.03 20.97
N ASN A 110 6.43 20.33 21.49
CA ASN A 110 6.62 21.23 22.63
C ASN A 110 6.73 22.69 22.19
N CYS A 111 6.33 23.61 23.06
CA CYS A 111 6.43 25.05 22.84
C CYS A 111 7.41 25.68 23.83
N LEU A 112 8.44 26.33 23.30
CA LEU A 112 9.49 26.98 24.07
C LEU A 112 9.27 28.50 24.07
N GLY A 113 9.21 29.10 25.24
CA GLY A 113 9.14 30.56 25.35
C GLY A 113 10.46 31.22 24.94
N GLU A 114 10.40 32.52 24.69
CA GLU A 114 11.54 33.36 24.29
C GLU A 114 12.74 33.28 25.27
N CYS A 115 12.49 32.90 26.53
CA CYS A 115 13.52 32.71 27.55
C CYS A 115 14.39 31.44 27.35
N ALA A 116 13.93 30.45 26.57
CA ALA A 116 14.62 29.17 26.39
C ALA A 116 15.71 29.21 25.31
N VAL A 117 15.57 30.05 24.28
CA VAL A 117 16.53 30.09 23.14
C VAL A 117 17.79 30.91 23.48
N LEU A 118 17.74 31.71 24.54
CA LEU A 118 18.90 32.47 25.05
C LEU A 118 19.82 31.66 25.99
N LEU A 119 19.47 30.41 26.31
CA LEU A 119 20.17 29.62 27.35
C LEU A 119 20.82 28.32 26.86
N THR A 120 20.75 27.98 25.56
CA THR A 120 21.50 26.82 25.04
C THR A 120 22.92 27.24 24.63
N PRO A 121 23.98 26.76 25.31
CA PRO A 121 25.34 27.00 24.86
C PRO A 121 25.63 26.10 23.64
N PHE A 122 26.10 26.70 22.54
CA PHE A 122 26.77 25.97 21.46
C PHE A 122 28.11 25.42 21.93
#